data_AF-T0ZMT9-F1
#
_entry.id   AF-T0ZMT9-F1
#
_cell.length_a   1.000
_cell.length_b   1.000
_cell.length_c   1.000
_cell.angle_alpha   90.00
_cell.angle_beta   90.00
_cell.angle_gamma   90.00
#
_symmetry.space_group_name_H-M   'P 1'
#
loop_
_entity.id
_entity.type
_entity.pdbx_description
1 polymer ?
#
loop_
_entity_poly.entity_id
_entity_poly.type
_entity_poly.pdbx_seq_one_letter_code
_entity_poly.pdbx_strand_id
1 'polypeptide(L)'
;EHERVPYLDWIPLIIVGIFLIRGLAGFWATYGMAWVGRRVIQKIRSEMFARLAQWPAERYDQLPGGMLVSALTYNIEQVAEGITYALTVLIRDSLTVVGLLGWMLYLAPGLCLFLVVVAPLILLLVRNLSRRFRRVSSRIQETMGEVTRIAEEAVAGQAVIKSYNGAEWIRRRFEQVNTHNRDWNLKLALNMAASGPLIQFVAGFGIALVVYAALLAPVLHVVSVGTFISFLSALLLLLAPLKHLTNVNAPIQEGCGSR
;
A
#
# COMPACT_ATOMS: atom_id res chain seq x y z
N GLU A 1 -53.45 8.88 -17.15
CA GLU A 1 -52.99 8.23 -15.91
C GLU A 1 -51.64 7.58 -16.18
N HIS A 2 -50.60 7.94 -15.42
CA HIS A 2 -49.30 7.26 -15.53
C HIS A 2 -49.42 5.92 -14.80
N GLU A 3 -49.41 4.80 -15.53
CA GLU A 3 -49.20 3.47 -14.97
C GLU A 3 -47.91 3.49 -14.14
N ARG A 4 -48.05 3.51 -12.81
CA ARG A 4 -46.92 3.35 -11.90
C ARG A 4 -46.40 1.94 -12.10
N VAL A 5 -45.33 1.80 -12.86
CA VAL A 5 -44.60 0.54 -13.02
C VAL A 5 -44.17 0.05 -11.63
N PRO A 6 -44.72 -1.06 -11.11
CA PRO A 6 -44.59 -1.46 -9.72
C PRO A 6 -43.15 -1.78 -9.30
N TYR A 7 -42.25 -2.01 -10.26
CA TYR A 7 -40.81 -2.25 -10.02
C TYR A 7 -40.06 -0.99 -9.54
N LEU A 8 -40.55 0.21 -9.86
CA LEU A 8 -39.90 1.47 -9.48
C LEU A 8 -39.92 1.71 -7.97
N ASP A 9 -40.96 1.23 -7.27
CA ASP A 9 -41.13 1.42 -5.82
C ASP A 9 -40.13 0.57 -5.01
N TRP A 10 -39.60 -0.52 -5.59
CA TRP A 10 -38.61 -1.38 -4.95
C TRP A 10 -37.17 -0.92 -5.19
N ILE A 11 -36.91 -0.05 -6.17
CA ILE A 11 -35.55 0.43 -6.49
C ILE A 11 -34.88 1.07 -5.26
N PRO A 12 -35.52 1.98 -4.50
CA PRO A 12 -34.91 2.54 -3.30
C PRO A 12 -34.58 1.46 -2.25
N LEU A 13 -35.46 0.48 -2.06
CA LEU A 13 -35.24 -0.62 -1.12
C LEU A 13 -34.07 -1.51 -1.56
N ILE A 14 -33.97 -1.81 -2.85
CA ILE A 14 -32.85 -2.57 -3.44
C ILE A 14 -31.55 -1.81 -3.27
N ILE A 15 -31.53 -0.49 -3.52
CA ILE A 15 -30.34 0.35 -3.31
C ILE A 15 -29.92 0.27 -1.84
N VAL A 16 -30.84 0.48 -0.89
CA VAL A 16 -30.54 0.37 0.54
C VAL A 16 -30.00 -1.03 0.89
N GLY A 17 -30.60 -2.09 0.34
CA GLY A 17 -30.14 -3.46 0.53
C GLY A 17 -28.72 -3.70 -0.02
N ILE A 18 -28.41 -3.19 -1.21
CA ILE A 18 -27.06 -3.27 -1.81
C ILE A 18 -26.05 -2.53 -0.95
N PHE A 19 -26.38 -1.32 -0.47
CA PHE A 19 -25.50 -0.55 0.40
C PHE A 19 -25.29 -1.24 1.77
N LEU A 20 -26.33 -1.87 2.31
CA LEU A 20 -26.23 -2.66 3.54
C LEU A 20 -25.31 -3.87 3.34
N ILE A 21 -25.50 -4.65 2.26
CA ILE A 21 -24.64 -5.78 1.91
C ILE A 21 -23.20 -5.31 1.69
N ARG A 22 -23.00 -4.21 0.95
CA ARG A 22 -21.67 -3.62 0.73
C ARG A 22 -21.02 -3.19 2.05
N GLY A 23 -21.78 -2.59 2.96
CA GLY A 23 -21.31 -2.19 4.28
C GLY A 23 -20.88 -3.39 5.13
N LEU A 24 -21.73 -4.42 5.21
CA LEU A 24 -21.45 -5.65 5.93
C LEU A 24 -20.26 -6.40 5.33
N ALA A 25 -20.21 -6.57 4.00
CA ALA A 25 -19.09 -7.20 3.30
C ALA A 25 -17.79 -6.43 3.52
N GLY A 26 -17.83 -5.10 3.48
CA GLY A 26 -16.68 -4.24 3.76
C GLY A 26 -16.20 -4.37 5.20
N PHE A 27 -17.12 -4.43 6.17
CA PHE A 27 -16.82 -4.66 7.57
C PHE A 27 -16.14 -6.02 7.78
N TRP A 28 -16.75 -7.10 7.27
CA TRP A 28 -16.20 -8.46 7.39
C TRP A 28 -14.85 -8.60 6.68
N ALA A 29 -14.67 -7.98 5.51
CA ALA A 29 -13.38 -7.98 4.83
C ALA A 29 -12.31 -7.27 5.67
N THR A 30 -12.62 -6.11 6.25
CA THR A 30 -11.67 -5.32 7.03
C THR A 30 -11.35 -6.00 8.36
N TYR A 31 -12.36 -6.44 9.11
CA TYR A 31 -12.20 -7.15 10.37
C TYR A 31 -11.54 -8.51 10.18
N GLY A 32 -11.94 -9.27 9.14
CA GLY A 32 -11.35 -10.56 8.81
C GLY A 32 -9.87 -10.46 8.50
N MET A 33 -9.46 -9.46 7.71
CA MET A 33 -8.04 -9.19 7.44
C MET A 33 -7.26 -8.83 8.72
N ALA A 34 -7.84 -7.99 9.58
CA ALA A 34 -7.23 -7.64 10.87
C ALA A 34 -7.10 -8.87 11.80
N TRP A 35 -8.12 -9.72 11.85
CA TRP A 35 -8.11 -10.94 12.65
C TRP A 35 -7.06 -11.95 12.16
N VAL A 36 -6.95 -12.14 10.84
CA VAL A 36 -5.90 -12.99 10.25
C VAL A 36 -4.52 -12.41 10.58
N GLY A 37 -4.32 -11.11 10.36
CA GLY A 37 -3.07 -10.42 10.70
C GLY A 37 -2.66 -10.61 12.16
N ARG A 38 -3.62 -10.44 13.09
CA ARG A 38 -3.36 -10.61 14.53
C ARG A 38 -3.04 -12.04 14.92
N ARG A 39 -3.68 -13.04 14.30
CA ARG A 39 -3.34 -14.46 14.49
C ARG A 39 -1.93 -14.78 14.00
N VAL A 40 -1.52 -14.22 12.86
CA VAL A 40 -0.15 -14.38 12.34
C VAL A 40 0.86 -13.79 13.33
N ILE A 41 0.62 -12.57 13.84
CA ILE A 41 1.46 -11.95 14.88
C ILE A 41 1.58 -12.83 16.11
N GLN A 42 0.45 -13.30 16.62
CA GLN A 42 0.40 -14.14 17.81
C GLN A 42 1.25 -15.40 17.63
N LYS A 43 1.15 -16.06 16.46
CA LYS A 43 1.92 -17.26 16.14
C LYS A 43 3.42 -16.96 16.05
N ILE A 44 3.81 -15.89 15.36
CA ILE A 44 5.22 -15.47 15.24
C ILE A 44 5.81 -15.16 16.62
N ARG A 45 5.11 -14.37 17.46
CA ARG A 45 5.55 -14.05 18.83
C ARG A 45 5.71 -15.31 19.68
N SER A 46 4.76 -16.24 19.60
CA SER A 46 4.80 -17.49 20.36
C SER A 46 5.98 -18.37 19.94
N GLU A 47 6.22 -18.54 18.64
CA GLU A 47 7.35 -19.31 18.12
C GLU A 47 8.70 -18.67 18.46
N MET A 48 8.80 -17.35 18.35
CA MET A 48 10.01 -16.62 18.71
C MET A 48 10.30 -16.72 20.21
N PHE A 49 9.30 -16.52 21.07
CA PHE A 49 9.48 -16.64 22.51
C PHE A 49 9.86 -18.07 22.93
N ALA A 50 9.23 -19.09 22.33
CA ALA A 50 9.57 -20.49 22.59
C ALA A 50 11.01 -20.81 22.21
N ARG A 51 11.50 -20.29 21.07
CA ARG A 51 12.90 -20.42 20.66
C ARG A 51 13.85 -19.67 21.59
N LEU A 52 13.48 -18.46 21.99
CA LEU A 52 14.27 -17.65 22.91
C LEU A 52 14.44 -18.36 24.26
N ALA A 53 13.37 -18.93 24.81
CA ALA A 53 13.40 -19.67 26.07
C ALA A 53 14.26 -20.95 26.05
N GLN A 54 14.57 -21.49 24.85
CA GLN A 54 15.42 -22.66 24.68
C GLN A 54 16.88 -22.32 24.35
N TRP A 55 17.23 -21.04 24.24
CA TRP A 55 18.61 -20.66 23.92
C TRP A 55 19.56 -20.95 25.08
N PRO A 56 20.77 -21.49 24.79
CA PRO A 56 21.81 -21.63 25.79
C PRO A 56 22.23 -20.24 26.31
N ALA A 57 22.65 -20.18 27.58
CA ALA A 57 23.03 -18.93 28.25
C ALA A 57 24.09 -18.14 27.48
N GLU A 58 25.05 -18.82 26.84
CA GLU A 58 26.08 -18.20 25.99
C GLU A 58 25.51 -17.32 24.86
N ARG A 59 24.34 -17.67 24.31
CA ARG A 59 23.66 -16.85 23.28
C ARG A 59 22.94 -15.65 23.88
N TYR A 60 22.43 -15.77 25.11
CA TYR A 60 21.81 -14.67 25.82
C TYR A 60 22.84 -13.61 26.20
N ASP A 61 24.05 -14.02 26.58
CA ASP A 61 25.13 -13.10 26.99
C ASP A 61 25.74 -12.31 25.81
N GLN A 62 25.55 -12.79 24.58
CA GLN A 62 26.04 -12.14 23.36
C GLN A 62 25.10 -11.03 22.84
N LEU A 63 23.87 -10.92 23.35
CA LEU A 63 22.85 -10.00 22.84
C LEU A 63 22.31 -9.10 23.97
N PRO A 64 22.22 -7.77 23.77
CA PRO A 64 21.62 -6.89 24.77
C PRO A 64 20.15 -7.28 25.03
N GLY A 65 19.76 -7.48 26.30
CA GLY A 65 18.40 -7.88 26.66
C GLY A 65 17.31 -6.93 26.11
N GLY A 66 17.59 -5.63 26.04
CA GLY A 66 16.70 -4.64 25.44
C GLY A 66 16.46 -4.84 23.93
N MET A 67 17.45 -5.35 23.20
CA MET A 67 17.31 -5.70 21.78
C MET A 67 16.33 -6.87 21.59
N LEU A 68 16.42 -7.88 22.46
CA LEU A 68 15.53 -9.05 22.43
C LEU A 68 14.07 -8.67 22.74
N VAL A 69 13.87 -7.80 23.75
CA VAL A 69 12.53 -7.30 24.12
C VAL A 69 11.96 -6.42 23.01
N SER A 70 12.77 -5.53 22.43
CA SER A 70 12.36 -4.67 21.30
C SER A 70 12.00 -5.50 20.06
N ALA A 71 12.79 -6.54 19.76
CA ALA A 71 12.49 -7.46 18.67
C ALA A 71 11.13 -8.17 18.85
N LEU A 72 10.83 -8.65 20.06
CA LEU A 72 9.58 -9.35 20.37
C LEU A 72 8.34 -8.44 20.41
N THR A 73 8.52 -7.19 20.80
CA THR A 73 7.39 -6.26 20.98
C THR A 73 7.19 -5.37 19.76
N TYR A 74 8.20 -4.62 19.34
CA TYR A 74 8.08 -3.57 18.34
C TYR A 74 8.34 -4.06 16.91
N ASN A 75 9.45 -4.76 16.67
CA ASN A 75 9.83 -5.17 15.31
C ASN A 75 8.81 -6.16 14.72
N ILE A 76 8.37 -7.16 15.49
CA ILE A 76 7.34 -8.10 15.02
C ILE A 76 6.02 -7.40 14.70
N GLU A 77 5.61 -6.39 15.49
CA GLU A 77 4.38 -5.66 15.23
C GLU A 77 4.49 -4.91 13.89
N GLN A 78 5.58 -4.17 13.66
CA GLN A 78 5.80 -3.45 12.40
C GLN A 78 5.85 -4.39 11.18
N VAL A 79 6.59 -5.50 11.28
CA VAL A 79 6.66 -6.51 10.21
C VAL A 79 5.28 -7.00 9.85
N ALA A 80 4.50 -7.35 10.86
CA ALA A 80 3.22 -7.97 10.63
C ALA A 80 2.13 -6.99 10.22
N GLU A 81 2.15 -5.75 10.68
CA GLU A 81 1.30 -4.69 10.14
C GLU A 81 1.59 -4.48 8.65
N GLY A 82 2.86 -4.42 8.27
CA GLY A 82 3.28 -4.29 6.87
C GLY A 82 2.82 -5.46 6.00
N ILE A 83 2.97 -6.70 6.48
CA ILE A 83 2.51 -7.91 5.79
C ILE A 83 0.98 -7.94 5.71
N THR A 84 0.27 -7.60 6.79
CA THR A 84 -1.20 -7.60 6.82
C THR A 84 -1.77 -6.58 5.85
N TYR A 85 -1.21 -5.37 5.82
CA TYR A 85 -1.56 -4.35 4.85
C TYR A 85 -1.31 -4.85 3.42
N ALA A 86 -0.15 -5.44 3.16
CA ALA A 86 0.19 -5.92 1.84
C ALA A 86 -0.70 -7.05 1.36
N LEU A 87 -1.00 -8.02 2.21
CA LEU A 87 -1.96 -9.08 1.91
C LEU A 87 -3.35 -8.51 1.66
N THR A 88 -3.78 -7.54 2.46
CA THR A 88 -5.08 -6.88 2.28
C THR A 88 -5.15 -6.23 0.91
N VAL A 89 -4.16 -5.42 0.54
CA VAL A 89 -4.10 -4.75 -0.78
C VAL A 89 -3.99 -5.78 -1.91
N LEU A 90 -3.07 -6.74 -1.81
CA LEU A 90 -2.85 -7.74 -2.86
C LEU A 90 -4.08 -8.62 -3.10
N ILE A 91 -4.85 -8.96 -2.07
CA ILE A 91 -6.04 -9.79 -2.23
C ILE A 91 -7.24 -8.91 -2.63
N ARG A 92 -7.59 -7.92 -1.80
CA ARG A 92 -8.80 -7.11 -1.98
C ARG A 92 -8.73 -6.24 -3.22
N ASP A 93 -7.64 -5.50 -3.40
CA ASP A 93 -7.55 -4.53 -4.49
C ASP A 93 -7.33 -5.24 -5.82
N SER A 94 -6.56 -6.34 -5.87
CA SER A 94 -6.47 -7.16 -7.08
C SER A 94 -7.81 -7.77 -7.48
N LEU A 95 -8.57 -8.32 -6.53
CA LEU A 95 -9.89 -8.88 -6.81
C LEU A 95 -10.88 -7.81 -7.28
N THR A 96 -10.80 -6.61 -6.68
CA THR A 96 -11.59 -5.44 -7.10
C THR A 96 -11.22 -5.00 -8.51
N VAL A 97 -9.93 -4.93 -8.84
CA VAL A 97 -9.45 -4.59 -10.20
C VAL A 97 -9.96 -5.63 -11.21
N VAL A 98 -9.80 -6.92 -10.94
CA VAL A 98 -10.28 -7.99 -11.83
C VAL A 98 -11.80 -7.92 -12.00
N GLY A 99 -12.55 -7.70 -10.91
CA GLY A 99 -14.00 -7.56 -10.96
C GLY A 99 -14.46 -6.34 -11.77
N LEU A 100 -13.82 -5.18 -11.59
CA LEU A 100 -14.12 -3.96 -12.34
C LEU A 100 -13.76 -4.12 -13.83
N LEU A 101 -12.61 -4.71 -14.14
CA LEU A 101 -12.23 -4.99 -15.53
C LEU A 101 -13.20 -5.98 -16.19
N GLY A 102 -13.60 -7.03 -15.49
CA GLY A 102 -14.62 -7.99 -15.97
C GLY A 102 -15.97 -7.32 -16.20
N TRP A 103 -16.40 -6.44 -15.28
CA TRP A 103 -17.63 -5.66 -15.42
C TRP A 103 -17.57 -4.71 -16.62
N MET A 104 -16.46 -4.01 -16.81
CA MET A 104 -16.26 -3.11 -17.96
C MET A 104 -16.28 -3.88 -19.29
N LEU A 105 -15.63 -5.06 -19.33
CA LEU A 105 -15.66 -5.95 -20.50
C LEU A 105 -17.07 -6.44 -20.81
N TYR A 106 -17.87 -6.76 -19.78
CA TYR A 106 -19.26 -7.14 -19.94
C TYR A 106 -20.14 -6.00 -20.48
N LEU A 107 -19.94 -4.77 -19.99
CA LEU A 107 -20.73 -3.61 -20.40
C LEU A 107 -20.47 -3.17 -21.84
N ALA A 108 -19.20 -3.01 -22.21
CA ALA A 108 -18.82 -2.46 -23.51
C ALA A 108 -17.45 -2.98 -23.96
N PRO A 109 -17.38 -4.18 -24.57
CA PRO A 109 -16.13 -4.76 -25.05
C PRO A 109 -15.37 -3.83 -26.02
N GLY A 110 -16.11 -3.11 -26.87
CA GLY A 110 -15.53 -2.16 -27.83
C GLY A 110 -14.80 -0.98 -27.15
N LEU A 111 -15.35 -0.45 -26.05
CA LEU A 111 -14.70 0.60 -25.26
C LEU A 111 -13.51 0.05 -24.47
N CYS A 112 -13.56 -1.20 -24.01
CA CYS A 112 -12.42 -1.87 -23.36
C CYS A 112 -11.23 -2.05 -24.30
N LEU A 113 -11.44 -2.25 -25.60
CA LEU A 113 -10.35 -2.45 -26.56
C LEU A 113 -9.41 -1.24 -26.62
N PHE A 114 -9.97 -0.04 -26.48
CA PHE A 114 -9.22 1.20 -26.33
C PHE A 114 -8.42 1.26 -25.02
N LEU A 115 -8.98 0.76 -23.92
CA LEU A 115 -8.26 0.65 -22.65
C LEU A 115 -7.11 -0.35 -22.74
N VAL A 116 -7.20 -1.41 -23.55
CA VAL A 116 -6.10 -2.36 -23.77
C VAL A 116 -4.91 -1.67 -24.45
N VAL A 117 -5.14 -0.68 -25.32
CA VAL A 117 -4.07 0.13 -25.94
C VAL A 117 -3.39 1.04 -24.90
N VAL A 118 -4.15 1.58 -23.95
CA VAL A 118 -3.62 2.45 -22.89
C VAL A 118 -3.01 1.63 -21.74
N ALA A 119 -3.51 0.42 -21.48
CA ALA A 119 -3.07 -0.48 -20.42
C ALA A 119 -1.54 -0.68 -20.34
N PRO A 120 -0.78 -0.91 -21.44
CA PRO A 120 0.67 -1.02 -21.35
C PRO A 120 1.34 0.27 -20.85
N LEU A 121 0.81 1.45 -21.21
CA LEU A 121 1.30 2.73 -20.69
C LEU A 121 1.06 2.83 -19.17
N ILE A 122 -0.13 2.45 -18.70
CA ILE A 122 -0.46 2.40 -17.26
C ILE A 122 0.49 1.44 -16.54
N LEU A 123 0.65 0.23 -17.07
CA LEU A 123 1.49 -0.81 -16.48
C LEU A 123 2.95 -0.35 -16.40
N LEU A 124 3.46 0.32 -17.44
CA LEU A 124 4.82 0.85 -17.48
C LEU A 124 5.02 1.94 -16.44
N LEU A 125 4.07 2.88 -16.32
CA LEU A 125 4.09 3.92 -15.29
C LEU A 125 4.10 3.32 -13.88
N VAL A 126 3.15 2.44 -13.58
CA VAL A 126 3.07 1.73 -12.28
C VAL A 126 4.37 0.98 -11.99
N ARG A 127 4.89 0.22 -12.96
CA ARG A 127 6.14 -0.53 -12.81
C ARG A 127 7.34 0.38 -12.54
N ASN A 128 7.42 1.53 -13.21
CA ASN A 128 8.50 2.49 -13.00
C ASN A 128 8.42 3.11 -11.60
N LEU A 129 7.22 3.56 -11.18
CA LEU A 129 6.98 4.08 -9.84
C LEU A 129 7.35 3.05 -8.77
N SER A 130 6.83 1.82 -8.87
CA SER A 130 7.14 0.76 -7.90
C SER A 130 8.63 0.40 -7.88
N ARG A 131 9.33 0.42 -9.01
CA ARG A 131 10.79 0.18 -9.06
C ARG A 131 11.59 1.32 -8.42
N ARG A 132 11.18 2.58 -8.63
CA ARG A 132 11.82 3.75 -8.02
C ARG A 132 11.56 3.76 -6.51
N PHE A 133 10.35 3.44 -6.10
CA PHE A 133 9.94 3.29 -4.71
C PHE A 133 10.86 2.30 -3.98
N ARG A 134 10.97 1.05 -4.46
CA ARG A 134 11.82 0.01 -3.83
C ARG A 134 13.28 0.44 -3.67
N ARG A 135 13.83 1.13 -4.67
CA ARG A 135 15.22 1.62 -4.62
C ARG A 135 15.41 2.68 -3.54
N VAL A 136 14.47 3.61 -3.39
CA VAL A 136 14.55 4.66 -2.37
C VAL A 136 14.36 4.08 -0.96
N SER A 137 13.38 3.18 -0.78
CA SER A 137 13.16 2.51 0.51
C SER A 137 14.37 1.71 0.99
N SER A 138 15.04 0.99 0.08
CA SER A 138 16.30 0.29 0.43
C SER A 138 17.39 1.25 0.91
N ARG A 139 17.49 2.46 0.35
CA ARG A 139 18.45 3.48 0.79
C ARG A 139 18.07 4.09 2.15
N ILE A 140 16.78 4.26 2.42
CA ILE A 140 16.30 4.70 3.73
C ILE A 140 16.72 3.70 4.81
N GLN A 141 16.58 2.40 4.56
CA GLN A 141 17.00 1.36 5.51
C GLN A 141 18.50 1.36 5.75
N GLU A 142 19.30 1.46 4.69
CA GLU A 142 20.76 1.56 4.79
C GLU A 142 21.18 2.74 5.67
N THR A 143 20.62 3.93 5.40
CA THR A 143 20.92 5.14 6.19
C THR A 143 20.37 5.09 7.61
N MET A 144 19.23 4.45 7.83
CA MET A 144 18.68 4.24 9.17
C MET A 144 19.55 3.28 9.99
N GLY A 145 20.17 2.29 9.35
CA GLY A 145 21.18 1.44 9.98
C GLY A 145 22.38 2.25 10.49
N GLU A 146 22.86 3.23 9.72
CA GLU A 146 23.93 4.13 10.16
C GLU A 146 23.52 5.04 11.33
N VAL A 147 22.31 5.60 11.28
CA VAL A 147 21.72 6.39 12.38
C VAL A 147 21.67 5.56 13.66
N THR A 148 21.17 4.32 13.56
CA THR A 148 21.06 3.38 14.69
C THR A 148 22.44 3.04 15.25
N ARG A 149 23.40 2.69 14.39
CA ARG A 149 24.76 2.36 14.81
C ARG A 149 25.44 3.51 15.56
N ILE A 150 25.34 4.74 15.06
CA ILE A 150 25.94 5.91 15.74
C ILE A 150 25.24 6.18 17.08
N ALA A 151 23.92 6.00 17.16
CA ALA A 151 23.20 6.14 18.42
C ALA A 151 23.63 5.08 19.45
N GLU A 152 23.75 3.81 19.04
CA GLU A 152 24.23 2.71 19.89
C GLU A 152 25.67 2.96 20.38
N GLU A 153 26.58 3.34 19.48
CA GLU A 153 27.96 3.71 19.82
C GLU A 153 28.02 4.87 20.81
N ALA A 154 27.18 5.89 20.64
CA ALA A 154 27.14 7.05 21.52
C ALA A 154 26.61 6.70 22.92
N VAL A 155 25.60 5.84 23.02
CA VAL A 155 25.03 5.38 24.29
C VAL A 155 26.01 4.47 25.03
N ALA A 156 26.59 3.48 24.34
CA ALA A 156 27.58 2.58 24.93
C ALA A 156 28.87 3.31 25.32
N GLY A 157 29.31 4.27 24.50
CA GLY A 157 30.54 5.05 24.67
C GLY A 157 30.41 6.34 25.49
N GLN A 158 29.30 6.55 26.20
CA GLN A 158 29.01 7.85 26.85
C GLN A 158 30.11 8.34 27.80
N ALA A 159 30.78 7.44 28.50
CA ALA A 159 31.86 7.79 29.45
C ALA A 159 33.09 8.33 28.70
N VAL A 160 33.44 7.71 27.57
CA VAL A 160 34.55 8.13 26.69
C VAL A 160 34.23 9.49 26.06
N ILE A 161 33.00 9.68 25.59
CA ILE A 161 32.58 10.95 24.99
C ILE A 161 32.72 12.10 26.00
N LYS A 162 32.32 11.87 27.26
CA LYS A 162 32.45 12.87 28.33
C LYS A 162 33.92 13.10 28.73
N SER A 163 34.73 12.05 28.86
CA SER A 163 36.13 12.18 29.29
C SER A 163 37.00 12.92 28.28
N TYR A 164 36.71 12.78 26.98
CA TYR A 164 37.44 13.46 25.90
C TYR A 164 36.75 14.74 25.40
N ASN A 165 35.68 15.20 26.07
CA ASN A 165 34.87 16.36 25.66
C ASN A 165 34.37 16.27 24.19
N GLY A 166 34.07 15.06 23.72
CA GLY A 166 33.77 14.72 22.32
C GLY A 166 32.31 14.94 21.90
N ALA A 167 31.48 15.58 22.73
CA ALA A 167 30.05 15.72 22.49
C ALA A 167 29.72 16.41 21.15
N GLU A 168 30.43 17.50 20.83
CA GLU A 168 30.22 18.23 19.58
C GLU A 168 30.62 17.42 18.34
N TRP A 169 31.66 16.58 18.46
CA TRP A 169 32.08 15.69 17.37
C TRP A 169 31.02 14.63 17.07
N ILE A 170 30.49 13.98 18.11
CA ILE A 170 29.39 13.01 17.98
C ILE A 170 28.13 13.67 17.42
N ARG A 171 27.77 14.85 17.91
CA ARG A 171 26.62 15.60 17.43
C ARG A 171 26.70 15.86 15.93
N ARG A 172 27.85 16.34 15.43
CA ARG A 172 28.06 16.58 13.99
C ARG A 172 28.00 15.29 13.17
N ARG A 173 28.57 14.20 13.67
CA ARG A 173 28.54 12.90 12.99
C ARG A 173 27.12 12.34 12.90
N PHE A 174 26.33 12.46 13.97
CA PHE A 174 24.92 12.08 13.97
C PHE A 174 24.10 12.96 13.00
N GLU A 175 24.33 14.28 13.01
CA GLU A 175 23.61 15.21 12.12
C GLU A 175 23.83 14.91 10.64
N GLN A 176 25.05 14.50 10.25
CA GLN A 176 25.37 14.10 8.88
C GLN A 176 24.55 12.90 8.40
N VAL A 177 24.52 11.82 9.18
CA VAL A 177 23.75 10.62 8.81
C VAL A 177 22.25 10.85 8.88
N ASN A 178 21.79 11.66 9.85
CA ASN A 178 20.38 12.01 10.00
C ASN A 178 19.89 12.88 8.83
N THR A 179 20.71 13.84 8.38
CA THR A 179 20.42 14.64 7.18
C THR A 179 20.34 13.77 5.94
N HIS A 180 21.25 12.79 5.79
CA HIS A 180 21.21 11.87 4.66
C HIS A 180 19.94 11.00 4.67
N ASN A 181 19.55 10.48 5.83
CA ASN A 181 18.30 9.74 6.01
C ASN A 181 17.07 10.61 5.68
N ARG A 182 17.03 11.87 6.15
CA ARG A 182 15.98 12.84 5.82
C ARG A 182 15.86 13.05 4.31
N ASP A 183 16.96 13.24 3.59
CA ASP A 183 16.95 13.49 2.15
C ASP A 183 16.38 12.29 1.37
N TRP A 184 16.65 11.07 1.81
CA TRP A 184 16.04 9.87 1.23
C TRP A 184 14.55 9.75 1.56
N ASN A 185 14.15 10.06 2.79
CA ASN A 185 12.72 10.12 3.17
C ASN A 185 11.95 11.17 2.37
N LEU A 186 12.53 12.36 2.13
CA LEU A 186 11.91 13.38 1.27
C LEU A 186 11.79 12.91 -0.18
N LYS A 187 12.78 12.17 -0.71
CA LYS A 187 12.67 11.54 -2.04
C LYS A 187 11.57 10.48 -2.08
N LEU A 188 11.35 9.74 -1.00
CA LEU A 188 10.25 8.77 -0.90
C LEU A 188 8.90 9.49 -0.90
N ALA A 189 8.75 10.51 -0.07
CA ALA A 189 7.55 11.33 0.01
C ALA A 189 7.22 11.96 -1.34
N LEU A 190 8.21 12.47 -2.07
CA LEU A 190 8.03 12.99 -3.42
C LEU A 190 7.50 11.92 -4.38
N ASN A 191 8.05 10.69 -4.34
CA ASN A 191 7.55 9.60 -5.18
C ASN A 191 6.10 9.21 -4.83
N MET A 192 5.76 9.16 -3.53
CA MET A 192 4.40 8.86 -3.07
C MET A 192 3.42 9.97 -3.47
N ALA A 193 3.80 11.24 -3.32
CA ALA A 193 3.00 12.39 -3.71
C ALA A 193 2.77 12.42 -5.22
N ALA A 194 3.80 12.13 -6.03
CA ALA A 194 3.70 12.08 -7.50
C ALA A 194 2.78 10.95 -8.01
N SER A 195 2.64 9.85 -7.25
CA SER A 195 1.80 8.71 -7.67
C SER A 195 0.33 9.09 -7.87
N GLY A 196 -0.22 9.98 -7.04
CA GLY A 196 -1.62 10.41 -7.13
C GLY A 196 -1.93 11.15 -8.42
N PRO A 197 -1.28 12.29 -8.70
CA PRO A 197 -1.47 13.06 -9.92
C PRO A 197 -1.19 12.25 -11.18
N LEU A 198 -0.17 11.38 -11.19
CA LEU A 198 0.12 10.53 -12.36
C LEU A 198 -1.01 9.55 -12.66
N ILE A 199 -1.57 8.90 -11.64
CA ILE A 199 -2.71 7.98 -11.81
C ILE A 199 -3.97 8.74 -12.24
N GLN A 200 -4.21 9.94 -11.70
CA GLN A 200 -5.31 10.80 -12.12
C GLN A 200 -5.16 11.28 -13.57
N PHE A 201 -3.96 11.63 -14.00
CA PHE A 201 -3.69 12.03 -15.38
C PHE A 201 -3.96 10.87 -16.35
N VAL A 202 -3.50 9.67 -16.01
CA VAL A 202 -3.81 8.44 -16.76
C VAL A 202 -5.31 8.18 -16.81
N ALA A 203 -6.03 8.38 -15.70
CA ALA A 203 -7.47 8.25 -15.65
C ALA A 203 -8.17 9.25 -16.58
N GLY A 204 -7.77 10.52 -16.51
CA GLY A 204 -8.32 11.59 -17.34
C GLY A 204 -8.09 11.30 -18.82
N PHE A 205 -6.91 10.79 -19.18
CA PHE A 205 -6.61 10.34 -20.55
C PHE A 205 -7.52 9.17 -20.96
N GLY A 206 -7.69 8.17 -20.10
CA GLY A 206 -8.61 7.05 -20.36
C GLY A 206 -10.06 7.49 -20.55
N ILE A 207 -10.55 8.40 -19.71
CA ILE A 207 -11.88 9.00 -19.82
C ILE A 207 -12.01 9.77 -21.14
N ALA A 208 -11.06 10.65 -21.45
CA ALA A 208 -11.08 11.45 -22.68
C ALA A 208 -11.14 10.56 -23.92
N LEU A 209 -10.37 9.46 -23.92
CA LEU A 209 -10.31 8.53 -25.02
C LEU A 209 -11.61 7.70 -25.15
N VAL A 210 -12.21 7.31 -24.02
CA VAL A 210 -13.53 6.64 -23.99
C VAL A 210 -14.64 7.58 -24.46
N VAL A 211 -14.61 8.85 -24.06
CA VAL A 211 -15.54 9.89 -24.54
C VAL A 211 -15.37 10.10 -26.04
N TYR A 212 -14.13 10.23 -26.51
CA TYR A 212 -13.84 10.35 -27.94
C TYR A 212 -14.34 9.13 -28.74
N ALA A 213 -14.10 7.93 -28.24
CA ALA A 213 -14.60 6.70 -28.85
C ALA A 213 -16.14 6.64 -28.87
N ALA A 214 -16.80 7.11 -27.81
CA ALA A 214 -18.26 7.20 -27.77
C ALA A 214 -18.82 8.23 -28.76
N LEU A 215 -18.08 9.28 -29.11
CA LEU A 215 -18.48 10.25 -30.14
C LEU A 215 -18.36 9.69 -31.57
N LEU A 216 -17.62 8.60 -31.78
CA LEU A 216 -17.53 7.96 -33.10
C LEU A 216 -18.85 7.24 -33.41
N ALA A 217 -19.41 7.54 -34.60
CA ALA A 217 -20.72 7.07 -35.07
C ALA A 217 -21.01 5.56 -34.88
N PRO A 218 -20.04 4.62 -34.99
CA PRO A 218 -20.32 3.20 -34.77
C PRO A 218 -20.66 2.81 -33.32
N VAL A 219 -20.20 3.59 -32.33
CA VAL A 219 -20.37 3.26 -30.89
C VAL A 219 -21.68 3.82 -30.33
N LEU A 220 -22.14 4.97 -30.86
CA LEU A 220 -23.39 5.64 -30.49
C LEU A 220 -24.64 4.77 -30.66
N HIS A 221 -24.61 3.82 -31.61
CA HIS A 221 -25.76 2.95 -31.89
C HIS A 221 -25.82 1.69 -31.03
N VAL A 222 -24.76 1.37 -30.27
CA VAL A 222 -24.64 0.10 -29.53
C VAL A 222 -24.62 0.32 -28.01
N VAL A 223 -24.14 1.48 -27.54
CA VAL A 223 -23.95 1.75 -26.11
C VAL A 223 -25.02 2.69 -25.59
N SER A 224 -25.83 2.22 -24.64
CA SER A 224 -26.82 3.06 -23.95
C SER A 224 -26.15 4.10 -23.03
N VAL A 225 -26.84 5.21 -22.74
CA VAL A 225 -26.37 6.23 -21.78
C VAL A 225 -26.08 5.60 -20.41
N GLY A 226 -26.92 4.66 -19.97
CA GLY A 226 -26.72 3.94 -18.71
C GLY A 226 -25.45 3.08 -18.70
N THR A 227 -25.18 2.38 -19.80
CA THR A 227 -23.95 1.59 -20.00
C THR A 227 -22.72 2.49 -19.96
N PHE A 228 -22.77 3.64 -20.63
CA PHE A 228 -21.68 4.60 -20.67
C PHE A 228 -21.36 5.19 -19.29
N ILE A 229 -22.37 5.67 -18.56
CA ILE A 229 -22.19 6.19 -17.20
C ILE A 229 -21.67 5.11 -16.25
N SER A 230 -22.18 3.87 -16.37
CA SER A 230 -21.71 2.73 -15.58
C SER A 230 -20.25 2.39 -15.87
N PHE A 231 -19.84 2.48 -17.14
CA PHE A 231 -18.46 2.24 -17.56
C PHE A 231 -17.50 3.32 -17.03
N LEU A 232 -17.86 4.61 -17.16
CA LEU A 232 -17.07 5.71 -16.60
C LEU A 232 -16.96 5.61 -15.07
N SER A 233 -18.05 5.23 -14.39
CA SER A 233 -18.05 5.01 -12.95
C SER A 233 -17.10 3.88 -12.55
N ALA A 234 -17.12 2.76 -13.27
CA ALA A 234 -16.19 1.65 -13.03
C ALA A 234 -14.73 2.06 -13.25
N LEU A 235 -14.44 2.84 -14.30
CA LEU A 235 -13.11 3.37 -14.58
C LEU A 235 -12.60 4.29 -13.45
N LEU A 236 -13.46 5.16 -12.90
CA LEU A 236 -13.13 6.02 -11.76
C LEU A 236 -12.88 5.21 -10.48
N LEU A 237 -13.69 4.17 -10.24
CA LEU A 237 -13.53 3.28 -9.09
C LEU A 237 -12.25 2.45 -9.16
N LEU A 238 -11.75 2.18 -10.37
CA LEU A 238 -10.52 1.41 -10.61
C LEU A 238 -9.25 2.19 -10.19
N LEU A 239 -9.33 3.52 -10.08
CA LEU A 239 -8.18 4.38 -9.76
C LEU A 239 -7.62 4.15 -8.35
N ALA A 240 -8.49 4.02 -7.35
CA ALA A 240 -8.05 3.83 -5.96
C ALA A 240 -7.31 2.49 -5.76
N PRO A 241 -7.86 1.33 -6.20
CA PRO A 241 -7.16 0.05 -6.17
C PRO A 241 -5.81 0.07 -6.89
N LEU A 242 -5.72 0.69 -8.08
CA LEU A 242 -4.44 0.81 -8.81
C LEU A 242 -3.39 1.61 -8.01
N LYS A 243 -3.81 2.69 -7.35
CA LYS A 243 -2.93 3.50 -6.50
C LYS A 243 -2.42 2.70 -5.31
N HIS A 244 -3.29 1.95 -4.65
CA HIS A 244 -2.91 1.09 -3.54
C HIS A 244 -1.91 0.01 -3.97
N LEU A 245 -2.18 -0.69 -5.08
CA LEU A 245 -1.28 -1.71 -5.64
C LEU A 245 0.10 -1.15 -6.01
N THR A 246 0.16 0.11 -6.47
CA THR A 246 1.44 0.77 -6.78
C THR A 246 2.28 1.03 -5.52
N ASN A 247 1.61 1.33 -4.40
CA ASN A 247 2.20 1.74 -3.12
C ASN A 247 2.37 0.59 -2.11
N VAL A 248 1.87 -0.61 -2.42
CA VAL A 248 1.86 -1.77 -1.51
C VAL A 248 3.25 -2.22 -1.03
N ASN A 249 4.31 -1.88 -1.77
CA ASN A 249 5.66 -2.29 -1.42
C ASN A 249 6.29 -1.47 -0.27
N ALA A 250 5.70 -0.33 0.12
CA ALA A 250 6.19 0.50 1.24
C ALA A 250 6.24 -0.25 2.57
N PRO A 251 5.11 -0.81 3.03
CA PRO A 251 5.05 -1.30 4.41
C PRO A 251 5.73 -2.66 4.56
N ILE A 252 5.78 -3.45 3.48
CA ILE A 252 6.49 -4.74 3.46
C ILE A 252 7.99 -4.52 3.65
N GLN A 253 8.55 -3.50 3.01
CA GLN A 253 9.97 -3.23 3.10
C GLN A 253 10.32 -2.69 4.48
N GLU A 254 9.55 -1.75 5.03
CA GLU A 254 9.71 -1.28 6.42
C GLU A 254 9.67 -2.44 7.42
N GLY A 255 8.76 -3.39 7.22
CA GLY A 255 8.68 -4.61 8.01
C GLY A 255 9.91 -5.51 7.91
N CYS A 256 10.30 -5.94 6.71
CA CYS A 256 11.44 -6.87 6.54
C CYS A 256 12.82 -6.19 6.70
N GLY A 257 12.88 -4.87 6.69
CA GLY A 257 14.10 -4.08 6.77
C GLY A 257 14.61 -3.78 8.17
N SER A 258 13.82 -4.08 9.22
CA SER A 258 14.30 -4.04 10.60
C SER A 258 15.20 -5.26 10.86
N ARG A 259 16.44 -5.18 10.39
CA ARG A 259 17.53 -6.05 10.84
C ARG A 259 18.16 -5.50 12.10
#